data_AF-A0A7V2CKG0-F1
#
_entry.id   AF-A0A7V2CKG0-F1
#
_cell.length_a   1.000
_cell.length_b   1.000
_cell.length_c   1.000
_cell.angle_alpha   90.00
_cell.angle_beta   90.00
_cell.angle_gamma   90.00
#
_symmetry.space_group_name_H-M   'P 1'
#
loop_
_entity.id
_entity.type
_entity.pdbx_description
1 polymer ?
#
loop_
_entity_poly.entity_id
_entity_poly.type
_entity_poly.pdbx_seq_one_letter_code
_entity_poly.pdbx_strand_id
1 'polypeptide(L)' 'MSRIQYSLSQRVDPLELKEFYDRQHHRTTQSIEKLSRMIERSFCFVTAHRDGELIWLARGVTDGVR' A
#
# COMPACT_ATOMS: atom_id res chain seq x y z
N MET A 1 20.41 -7.30 12.56
CA MET A 1 19.82 -6.10 11.94
C MET A 1 18.80 -6.57 10.92
N SER A 2 17.54 -6.16 11.04
CA SER A 2 16.49 -6.50 10.07
C SER A 2 16.74 -5.76 8.75
N ARG A 3 16.61 -6.43 7.60
CA ARG A 3 16.84 -5.81 6.30
C ARG A 3 15.58 -5.09 5.85
N ILE A 4 15.69 -3.79 5.59
CA ILE A 4 14.61 -3.00 4.97
C ILE A 4 14.83 -2.97 3.46
N GLN A 5 13.78 -3.29 2.71
CA GLN A 5 13.74 -3.25 1.25
C GLN A 5 12.75 -2.19 0.82
N TYR A 6 13.17 -1.30 -0.07
CA TYR A 6 12.30 -0.28 -0.65
C TYR A 6 11.96 -0.69 -2.08
N SER A 7 10.72 -0.47 -2.49
CA SER A 7 10.30 -0.72 -3.87
C SER A 7 9.37 0.37 -4.39
N LEU A 8 9.44 0.60 -5.70
CA LEU A 8 8.49 1.41 -6.46
C LEU A 8 7.68 0.47 -7.33
N SER A 9 6.36 0.47 -7.18
CA SER A 9 5.46 -0.37 -7.96
C SER A 9 4.23 0.42 -8.42
N GLN A 10 3.58 -0.03 -9.50
CA GLN A 10 2.28 0.50 -9.90
C GLN A 10 1.12 -0.19 -9.16
N ARG A 11 1.39 -1.31 -8.50
CA ARG A 11 0.38 -2.12 -7.81
C ARG A 11 0.96 -2.67 -6.50
N VAL A 12 0.08 -2.83 -5.52
CA VAL A 12 0.32 -3.54 -4.27
C VAL A 12 -0.80 -4.56 -4.08
N ASP A 13 -0.55 -5.62 -3.30
CA ASP A 13 -1.59 -6.60 -3.01
C ASP A 13 -2.63 -5.98 -2.05
N PRO A 14 -3.93 -5.96 -2.41
CA PRO A 14 -4.99 -5.48 -1.52
C PRO A 14 -5.03 -6.20 -0.17
N LEU A 15 -4.63 -7.48 -0.11
CA LEU A 15 -4.62 -8.26 1.12
C LEU A 15 -3.49 -7.80 2.05
N GLU A 16 -2.27 -7.68 1.53
CA GLU A 16 -1.12 -7.15 2.26
C GLU A 16 -1.39 -5.74 2.81
N LEU A 17 -2.04 -4.90 2.00
CA LEU A 17 -2.41 -3.55 2.38
C LEU A 17 -3.48 -3.53 3.48
N LYS A 18 -4.44 -4.46 3.44
CA LYS A 18 -5.44 -4.62 4.50
C LYS A 18 -4.76 -5.01 5.81
N GLU A 19 -3.88 -6.00 5.77
CA GLU A 19 -3.13 -6.44 6.95
C GLU A 19 -2.31 -5.29 7.55
N PHE A 20 -1.65 -4.50 6.69
CA PHE A 20 -0.92 -3.30 7.11
C PHE A 20 -1.83 -2.31 7.85
N TYR A 21 -3.00 -1.96 7.29
CA TYR A 21 -3.92 -1.02 7.94
C TYR A 21 -4.57 -1.58 9.22
N ASP A 22 -4.84 -2.88 9.26
CA ASP A 22 -5.36 -3.55 10.46
C ASP A 22 -4.35 -3.45 11.62
N ARG A 23 -3.05 -3.62 11.35
CA ARG A 23 -1.97 -3.45 12.36
C ARG A 23 -1.87 -2.03 12.90
N GLN A 24 -2.19 -1.03 12.10
CA GLN A 24 -2.16 0.38 12.51
C GLN A 24 -3.43 0.81 13.29
N HIS A 25 -4.39 -0.11 13.50
CA HIS A 25 -5.73 0.21 14.00
C HIS A 25 -6.41 1.35 13.21
N HIS A 26 -6.05 1.48 11.93
CA HIS A 26 -6.48 2.59 11.11
C HIS A 26 -7.95 2.41 10.75
N ARG A 27 -8.81 3.35 11.14
CA ARG A 27 -10.28 3.25 10.95
C ARG A 27 -10.70 3.27 9.48
N THR A 28 -9.80 3.64 8.57
CA THR A 28 -10.17 4.17 7.26
C THR A 28 -10.33 3.09 6.19
N THR A 29 -10.88 1.93 6.53
CA THR A 29 -11.53 0.93 5.65
C THR A 29 -10.92 -0.47 5.74
N GLN A 30 -11.70 -1.43 6.26
CA GLN A 30 -11.39 -2.87 6.25
C GLN A 30 -11.92 -3.62 5.01
N SER A 31 -12.57 -2.90 4.10
CA SER A 31 -13.14 -3.48 2.88
C SER A 31 -12.06 -3.62 1.81
N ILE A 32 -11.79 -4.86 1.40
CA ILE A 32 -10.91 -5.19 0.28
C ILE A 32 -11.34 -4.46 -0.99
N GLU A 33 -12.65 -4.38 -1.28
CA GLU A 33 -13.15 -3.73 -2.49
C GLU A 33 -12.75 -2.25 -2.58
N LYS A 34 -12.83 -1.53 -1.45
CA LYS A 34 -12.42 -0.12 -1.39
C LYS A 34 -10.90 0.03 -1.51
N LEU A 35 -10.12 -0.90 -0.94
CA LEU A 35 -8.67 -0.92 -1.11
C LEU A 35 -8.29 -1.18 -2.57
N SER A 36 -8.94 -2.12 -3.25
CA SER A 36 -8.73 -2.37 -4.68
C SER A 36 -9.00 -1.11 -5.52
N ARG A 37 -10.13 -0.42 -5.27
CA ARG A 37 -10.43 0.85 -5.96
C ARG A 37 -9.41 1.95 -5.66
N MET A 38 -8.85 1.98 -4.44
CA MET A 38 -7.78 2.92 -4.10
C MET A 38 -6.50 2.62 -4.88
N ILE A 39 -6.16 1.33 -5.03
CA ILE A 39 -5.00 0.87 -5.79
C ILE A 39 -5.15 1.22 -7.26
N GLU A 40 -6.30 0.94 -7.86
CA GLU A 40 -6.61 1.27 -9.26
C GLU A 40 -6.53 2.77 -9.56
N ARG A 41 -6.84 3.63 -8.58
CA ARG A 41 -6.82 5.09 -8.73
C ARG A 41 -5.49 5.72 -8.33
N SER A 42 -4.50 4.93 -7.96
CA SER A 42 -3.16 5.42 -7.62
C SER A 42 -2.23 5.22 -8.81
N PHE A 43 -1.37 6.20 -9.06
CA PHE A 43 -0.41 6.13 -10.16
C PHE A 43 0.78 5.23 -9.81
N CYS A 44 1.26 5.33 -8.57
CA CYS A 44 2.36 4.53 -8.07
C CYS A 44 2.29 4.35 -6.55
N PHE A 45 3.08 3.40 -6.07
CA PHE A 45 3.29 3.08 -4.68
C PHE A 45 4.78 3.01 -4.39
N VAL A 46 5.19 3.62 -3.28
CA VAL A 46 6.51 3.41 -2.69
C VAL A 46 6.29 2.63 -1.40
N THR A 47 6.91 1.47 -1.29
CA THR A 47 6.76 0.59 -0.12
C THR A 47 8.08 0.36 0.58
N ALA A 48 8.01 0.08 1.88
CA ALA A 48 9.12 -0.46 2.64
C ALA A 48 8.72 -1.77 3.31
N HIS A 49 9.51 -2.81 3.07
CA HIS A 49 9.34 -4.13 3.66
C HIS A 49 10.47 -4.43 4.62
N ARG A 50 10.15 -4.98 5.79
CA ARG A 50 11.13 -5.50 6.74
C ARG A 50 10.88 -6.99 6.88
N ASP A 51 11.88 -7.79 6.50
CA ASP A 51 11.81 -9.25 6.59
C ASP A 51 10.56 -9.84 5.90
N GLY A 52 10.14 -9.24 4.78
CA GLY A 52 8.95 -9.64 4.00
C GLY A 52 7.64 -9.00 4.44
N GLU A 53 7.61 -8.30 5.58
CA GLU A 53 6.42 -7.61 6.08
C GLU A 53 6.38 -6.14 5.60
N LEU A 54 5.27 -5.70 5.02
CA LEU A 54 5.04 -4.29 4.70
C LEU A 54 4.98 -3.44 5.99
N ILE A 55 5.90 -2.50 6.16
CA ILE A 55 5.97 -1.63 7.34
C ILE A 55 5.67 -0.16 7.05
N TRP A 56 5.66 0.22 5.76
CA TRP A 56 5.37 1.59 5.35
C TRP A 56 4.90 1.63 3.90
N LEU A 57 3.98 2.55 3.59
CA LEU A 57 3.68 2.92 2.21
C LEU A 57 3.51 4.42 2.04
N ALA A 58 3.80 4.90 0.84
CA ALA A 58 3.25 6.11 0.26
C ALA A 58 2.61 5.80 -1.09
N ARG A 59 1.56 6.53 -1.43
CA ARG A 59 0.88 6.45 -2.73
C ARG A 59 1.01 7.77 -3.48
N GLY A 60 1.31 7.68 -4.76
CA GLY A 60 1.22 8.79 -5.70
C GLY A 60 -0.16 8.82 -6.35
N VAL A 61 -0.79 9.99 -6.38
CA VAL A 61 -1.99 10.27 -7.16
C VAL A 61 -1.70 11.41 -8.11
N THR A 62 -2.37 11.44 -9.26
CA THR A 62 -2.17 12.47 -10.28
C THR A 62 -3.51 13.01 -10.76
N ASP A 63 -3.63 14.33 -10.84
CA ASP A 63 -4.79 14.97 -11.45
C ASP A 63 -4.53 15.14 -12.96
N GLY A 64 -5.08 14.23 -13.78
CA GLY A 64 -5.15 14.42 -15.24
C GLY A 64 -4.20 13.61 -16.14
N VAL A 65 -3.59 12.53 -15.65
CA VAL A 65 -2.83 11.60 -16.51
C VAL A 65 -3.74 10.43 -16.89
N ARG A 66 -3.99 10.23 -18.19
CA ARG A 66 -4.76 9.11 -18.73
C ARG A 66 -4.01 8.47 -19.90
#